data_AF-A1DGQ4-F1
#
_entry.id   AF-A1DGQ4-F1
#
_cell.length_a   1.000
_cell.length_b   1.000
_cell.length_c   1.000
_cell.angle_alpha   90.00
_cell.angle_beta   90.00
_cell.angle_gamma   90.00
#
_symmetry.space_group_name_H-M   'P 1'
#
loop_
_entity.id
_entity.type
_entity.pdbx_description
1 polymer ?
#
loop_
_entity_poly.entity_id
_entity_poly.type
_entity_poly.pdbx_seq_one_letter_code
_entity_poly.pdbx_strand_id
1 'polypeptide(L)'
;MTDITSDINQVLKDKNASTTIPKGEPRPPSTATADEFLKEAYRINSHIHSLLLYLQSIRHSYLSTTPTVHPRTTSLRTSPTTSTPASISTSTSTPQSKPLTDSERDSIDSSTALLLRDLSTSIANLSTAESLRQETESGLLRKKHRAPSALLRWAAGASALANTPTENKSPEQIHDEERARTLRTVRESILWFLRRGLERAAEAQRDMVEKRIERVREKEKSVLYKSEAGGARPVPASVPVSVSGPGPATADPHLRGSTLSETETAAIEAELSPEQLQLFAEENDLMLRQYEDALSKVQNAEKSLLEISSLQQTLVSHLSTQEEYIEQLVMDASSTTTNIGQGNKELKRATQRRSTAQAVFWGTVGLCTWLVVWDLIF
;
A
#
# COMPACT_ATOMS: atom_id res chain seq x y z
N MET A 1 25.75 12.57 -9.04
CA MET A 1 26.49 13.27 -7.97
C MET A 1 27.75 12.48 -7.69
N THR A 2 28.93 13.12 -7.72
CA THR A 2 30.22 12.51 -7.39
C THR A 2 30.35 12.30 -5.88
N ASP A 3 30.92 11.17 -5.46
CA ASP A 3 31.16 10.87 -4.05
C ASP A 3 32.34 11.71 -3.53
N ILE A 4 32.02 12.82 -2.85
CA ILE A 4 32.98 13.75 -2.24
C ILE A 4 33.34 13.39 -0.78
N THR A 5 32.94 12.20 -0.32
CA THR A 5 33.09 11.77 1.08
C THR A 5 34.57 11.63 1.46
N SER A 6 35.46 11.28 0.52
CA SER A 6 36.91 11.27 0.76
C SER A 6 37.45 12.65 1.12
N ASP A 7 37.05 13.65 0.34
CA ASP A 7 37.61 15.00 0.40
C ASP A 7 37.13 15.69 1.67
N ILE A 8 35.85 15.48 2.03
CA ILE A 8 35.29 15.95 3.31
C ILE A 8 36.00 15.28 4.50
N ASN A 9 36.26 13.98 4.43
CA ASN A 9 36.96 13.26 5.50
C ASN A 9 38.41 13.73 5.66
N GLN A 10 39.06 14.12 4.57
CA GLN A 10 40.40 14.68 4.61
C GLN A 10 40.40 16.04 5.33
N VAL A 11 39.47 16.93 4.98
CA VAL A 11 39.29 18.23 5.65
C VAL A 11 38.93 18.06 7.13
N LEU A 12 38.11 17.06 7.48
CA LEU A 12 37.75 16.77 8.88
C LEU A 12 38.96 16.30 9.70
N LYS A 13 39.83 15.48 9.11
CA LYS A 13 41.10 15.05 9.73
C LYS A 13 42.05 16.22 9.92
N ASP A 14 42.18 17.08 8.91
CA ASP A 14 43.05 18.28 8.98
C ASP A 14 42.61 19.26 10.08
N LYS A 15 41.32 19.24 10.45
CA LYS A 15 40.75 20.04 11.54
C LYS A 15 40.68 19.32 12.89
N ASN A 16 41.34 18.15 13.04
CA ASN A 16 41.35 17.34 14.26
C ASN A 16 39.94 16.94 14.75
N ALA A 17 38.98 16.72 13.84
CA ALA A 17 37.66 16.23 14.23
C ALA A 17 37.73 14.75 14.62
N SER A 18 37.13 14.38 15.75
CA SER A 18 37.19 13.02 16.32
C SER A 18 36.47 11.94 15.49
N THR A 19 35.65 12.33 14.51
CA THR A 19 34.76 11.42 13.78
C THR A 19 34.86 11.64 12.27
N THR A 20 35.40 10.66 11.54
CA THR A 20 35.34 10.59 10.08
C THR A 20 34.01 9.95 9.64
N ILE A 21 33.42 10.45 8.56
CA ILE A 21 32.21 9.91 7.94
C ILE A 21 32.57 8.54 7.33
N PRO A 22 31.96 7.42 7.78
CA PRO A 22 32.26 6.10 7.22
C PRO A 22 31.88 6.04 5.74
N LYS A 23 32.75 5.47 4.91
CA LYS A 23 32.51 5.30 3.46
C LYS A 23 31.50 4.18 3.23
N GLY A 24 30.41 4.50 2.53
CA GLY A 24 29.63 3.53 1.75
C GLY A 24 28.78 2.51 2.51
N GLU A 25 28.81 2.46 3.84
CA GLU A 25 27.91 1.58 4.57
C GLU A 25 26.60 2.33 4.86
N PRO A 26 25.45 1.89 4.31
CA PRO A 26 24.16 2.42 4.72
C PRO A 26 24.04 2.11 6.20
N ARG A 27 24.29 3.10 7.06
CA ARG A 27 24.11 2.96 8.50
C ARG A 27 22.67 2.50 8.68
N PRO A 28 22.41 1.24 9.07
CA PRO A 28 21.05 0.84 9.35
C PRO A 28 20.55 1.81 10.42
N PRO A 29 19.34 2.36 10.29
CA PRO A 29 18.78 3.23 11.32
C PRO A 29 18.86 2.46 12.62
N SER A 30 19.76 2.87 13.52
CA SER A 30 20.02 2.18 14.78
C SER A 30 18.70 2.18 15.55
N THR A 31 18.04 1.02 15.62
CA THR A 31 16.86 0.84 16.45
C THR A 31 17.18 1.04 17.93
N ALA A 32 18.47 0.97 18.31
CA ALA A 32 18.95 1.30 19.65
C ALA A 32 18.81 2.81 19.97
N THR A 33 18.73 3.69 18.96
CA THR A 33 18.54 5.14 19.12
C THR A 33 17.14 5.59 18.67
N ALA A 34 16.37 4.72 18.01
CA ALA A 34 15.04 5.03 17.53
C ALA A 34 14.02 5.09 18.68
N ASP A 35 13.16 6.11 18.65
CA ASP A 35 12.00 6.24 19.53
C ASP A 35 11.01 5.07 19.33
N GLU A 36 10.18 4.79 20.34
CA GLU A 36 9.18 3.72 20.34
C GLU A 36 8.25 3.80 19.11
N PHE A 37 7.83 5.01 18.75
CA PHE A 37 7.05 5.28 17.53
C PHE A 37 7.75 4.74 16.27
N LEU A 38 9.05 5.02 16.11
CA LEU A 38 9.80 4.61 14.93
C LEU A 38 9.99 3.09 14.90
N LYS A 39 10.24 2.47 16.06
CA LYS A 39 10.35 1.01 16.17
C LYS A 39 9.07 0.32 15.70
N GLU A 40 7.91 0.81 16.16
CA GLU A 40 6.63 0.25 15.74
C GLU A 40 6.34 0.54 14.26
N ALA A 41 6.63 1.74 13.78
CA ALA A 41 6.51 2.07 12.35
C ALA A 41 7.35 1.15 11.45
N TYR A 42 8.61 0.86 11.82
CA TYR A 42 9.46 -0.09 11.10
C TYR A 42 8.91 -1.51 11.14
N ARG A 43 8.38 -1.94 12.29
CA ARG A 43 7.74 -3.24 12.44
C ARG A 43 6.53 -3.39 11.53
N ILE A 44 5.62 -2.41 11.54
CA ILE A 44 4.46 -2.37 10.65
C ILE A 44 4.91 -2.40 9.18
N ASN A 45 5.88 -1.56 8.81
CA ASN A 45 6.40 -1.53 7.44
C ASN A 45 6.99 -2.88 7.00
N SER A 46 7.74 -3.54 7.89
CA SER A 46 8.28 -4.88 7.63
C SER A 46 7.18 -5.90 7.39
N HIS A 47 6.09 -5.85 8.16
CA HIS A 47 4.94 -6.73 7.98
C HIS A 47 4.19 -6.45 6.67
N ILE A 48 3.94 -5.18 6.33
CA ILE A 48 3.35 -4.78 5.04
C ILE A 48 4.19 -5.28 3.87
N HIS A 49 5.51 -5.07 3.93
CA HIS A 49 6.42 -5.50 2.87
C HIS A 49 6.46 -7.03 2.73
N SER A 50 6.52 -7.75 3.85
CA SER A 50 6.47 -9.21 3.86
C SER A 50 5.16 -9.74 3.28
N LEU A 51 4.04 -9.09 3.59
CA LEU A 51 2.72 -9.42 3.04
C LEU A 51 2.67 -9.20 1.52
N LEU A 52 3.20 -8.09 1.02
CA LEU A 52 3.27 -7.81 -0.42
C LEU A 52 4.12 -8.84 -1.17
N LEU A 53 5.30 -9.16 -0.64
CA LEU A 53 6.16 -10.19 -1.23
C LEU A 53 5.49 -11.56 -1.21
N TYR A 54 4.81 -11.89 -0.11
CA TYR A 54 4.04 -13.12 0.01
C TYR A 54 2.95 -13.19 -1.06
N LEU A 55 2.09 -12.17 -1.17
CA LEU A 55 1.01 -12.09 -2.16
C LEU A 55 1.54 -12.19 -3.61
N GLN A 56 2.66 -11.55 -3.91
CA GLN A 56 3.31 -11.66 -5.21
C GLN A 56 3.79 -13.08 -5.49
N SER A 57 4.39 -13.75 -4.50
CA SER A 57 4.92 -15.10 -4.64
C SER A 57 3.83 -16.14 -4.88
N ILE A 58 2.68 -16.01 -4.21
CA ILE A 58 1.56 -16.95 -4.34
C ILE A 58 0.64 -16.65 -5.51
N ARG A 59 0.78 -15.47 -6.16
CA ARG A 59 -0.11 -15.02 -7.24
C ARG A 59 -0.29 -16.08 -8.34
N HIS A 60 0.82 -16.68 -8.79
CA HIS A 60 0.78 -17.68 -9.86
C HIS A 60 0.08 -18.97 -9.42
N SER A 61 0.41 -19.50 -8.24
CA SER A 61 -0.20 -20.74 -7.74
C SER A 61 -1.67 -20.56 -7.33
N TYR A 62 -2.03 -19.37 -6.87
CA TYR A 62 -3.40 -18.99 -6.48
C TYR A 62 -4.32 -18.83 -7.69
N LEU A 63 -3.84 -18.19 -8.76
CA LEU A 63 -4.62 -17.97 -9.97
C LEU A 63 -4.62 -19.18 -10.92
N SER A 64 -3.70 -20.13 -10.74
CA SER A 64 -3.64 -21.32 -11.60
C SER A 64 -4.89 -22.19 -11.39
N THR A 65 -5.67 -22.35 -12.45
CA THR A 65 -6.85 -23.21 -12.49
C THR A 65 -6.56 -24.56 -13.13
N THR A 66 -5.30 -24.89 -13.43
CA THR A 66 -4.94 -26.18 -14.03
C THR A 66 -5.38 -27.29 -13.08
N PRO A 67 -6.38 -28.10 -13.44
CA PRO A 67 -6.59 -29.33 -12.70
C PRO A 67 -5.28 -30.09 -12.80
N THR A 68 -4.80 -30.62 -11.67
CA THR A 68 -3.76 -31.64 -11.68
C THR A 68 -4.28 -32.79 -12.54
N VAL A 69 -3.98 -32.74 -13.84
CA VAL A 69 -4.11 -33.88 -14.72
C VAL A 69 -3.10 -34.86 -14.16
N HIS A 70 -3.57 -35.83 -13.37
CA HIS A 70 -2.76 -37.02 -13.15
C HIS A 70 -2.29 -37.47 -14.53
N PRO A 71 -0.97 -37.59 -14.77
CA PRO A 71 -0.50 -38.09 -16.04
C PRO A 71 -1.05 -39.51 -16.13
N ARG A 72 -2.14 -39.68 -16.88
CA ARG A 72 -2.62 -40.98 -17.30
C ARG A 72 -1.46 -41.55 -18.10
N THR A 73 -0.74 -42.47 -17.49
CA THR A 73 0.33 -43.24 -18.10
C THR A 73 -0.28 -44.14 -19.17
N THR A 74 -0.65 -43.58 -20.31
CA THR A 74 -0.90 -44.38 -21.51
C THR A 74 0.43 -44.55 -22.23
N SER A 75 1.29 -45.36 -21.63
CA SER A 75 2.43 -45.96 -22.32
C SER A 75 1.91 -47.12 -23.15
N LEU A 76 1.53 -46.84 -24.40
CA LEU A 76 1.40 -47.84 -25.45
C LEU A 76 1.80 -47.17 -26.77
N ARG A 77 3.11 -47.16 -27.05
CA ARG A 77 3.59 -47.15 -28.43
C ARG A 77 4.98 -47.76 -28.55
N THR A 78 4.97 -49.03 -28.97
CA THR A 78 5.98 -49.69 -29.79
C THR A 78 6.41 -48.76 -30.94
N SER A 79 7.69 -48.48 -31.17
CA SER A 79 8.64 -49.27 -31.98
C SER A 79 10.02 -48.57 -31.97
N PRO A 80 11.13 -49.31 -32.12
CA PRO A 80 12.48 -48.75 -32.18
C PRO A 80 12.87 -48.40 -33.63
N THR A 81 13.71 -47.38 -33.83
CA THR A 81 14.89 -47.43 -34.73
C THR A 81 15.59 -46.07 -34.85
N THR A 82 16.92 -46.15 -34.78
CA THR A 82 17.93 -45.26 -35.39
C THR A 82 18.39 -44.02 -34.62
N SER A 83 19.52 -44.26 -33.95
CA SER A 83 20.62 -43.39 -33.52
C SER A 83 20.93 -42.11 -34.33
N THR A 84 21.02 -40.96 -33.64
CA THR A 84 22.15 -39.98 -33.65
C THR A 84 21.87 -38.83 -32.63
N PRO A 85 22.87 -38.03 -32.19
CA PRO A 85 23.00 -37.68 -30.77
C PRO A 85 22.76 -36.21 -30.41
N ALA A 86 22.41 -36.02 -29.14
CA ALA A 86 22.75 -34.88 -28.28
C ALA A 86 22.50 -33.45 -28.81
N SER A 87 21.26 -32.99 -28.72
CA SER A 87 20.98 -31.60 -28.37
C SER A 87 20.72 -31.53 -26.86
N ILE A 88 21.62 -30.84 -26.16
CA ILE A 88 21.50 -30.53 -24.74
C ILE A 88 20.35 -29.52 -24.60
N SER A 89 19.14 -30.03 -24.36
CA SER A 89 18.07 -29.21 -23.81
C SER A 89 18.32 -29.08 -22.31
N THR A 90 18.92 -27.94 -21.95
CA THR A 90 19.01 -27.46 -20.57
C THR A 90 17.58 -27.30 -20.03
N SER A 91 17.07 -28.36 -19.40
CA SER A 91 15.85 -28.32 -18.62
C SER A 91 16.16 -27.54 -17.34
N THR A 92 16.06 -26.22 -17.42
CA THR A 92 15.93 -25.38 -16.23
C THR A 92 14.59 -25.76 -15.59
N SER A 93 14.67 -26.64 -14.59
CA SER A 93 13.57 -27.00 -13.72
C SER A 93 13.16 -25.76 -12.93
N THR A 94 12.24 -24.97 -13.47
CA THR A 94 11.41 -24.10 -12.65
C THR A 94 10.65 -24.98 -11.67
N PRO A 95 10.65 -24.68 -10.36
CA PRO A 95 9.92 -25.47 -9.38
C PRO A 95 8.45 -25.41 -9.79
N GLN A 96 7.87 -26.55 -10.15
CA GLN A 96 6.46 -26.65 -10.44
C GLN A 96 5.70 -26.30 -9.17
N SER A 97 5.23 -25.06 -9.09
CA SER A 97 4.36 -24.60 -8.01
C SER A 97 3.10 -25.44 -8.08
N LYS A 98 2.94 -26.35 -7.11
CA LYS A 98 1.74 -27.14 -6.95
C LYS A 98 0.53 -26.20 -6.97
N PRO A 99 -0.49 -26.43 -7.83
CA PRO A 99 -1.66 -25.57 -7.86
C PRO A 99 -2.37 -25.66 -6.51
N LEU A 100 -2.71 -24.52 -5.92
CA LEU A 100 -3.40 -24.47 -4.64
C LEU A 100 -4.81 -25.01 -4.80
N THR A 101 -5.24 -25.86 -3.87
CA THR A 101 -6.63 -26.31 -3.77
C THR A 101 -7.54 -25.14 -3.40
N ASP A 102 -8.83 -25.29 -3.65
CA ASP A 102 -9.78 -24.21 -3.43
C ASP A 102 -9.93 -23.85 -1.94
N SER A 103 -9.89 -24.86 -1.06
CA SER A 103 -9.86 -24.65 0.40
C SER A 103 -8.58 -23.94 0.86
N GLU A 104 -7.42 -24.25 0.28
CA GLU A 104 -6.18 -23.53 0.57
C GLU A 104 -6.30 -22.05 0.17
N ARG A 105 -6.93 -21.75 -0.98
CA ARG A 105 -7.17 -20.35 -1.41
C ARG A 105 -8.06 -19.60 -0.44
N ASP A 106 -9.16 -20.21 0.02
CA ASP A 106 -10.06 -19.58 1.00
C ASP A 106 -9.35 -19.34 2.35
N SER A 107 -8.43 -20.25 2.75
CA SER A 107 -7.60 -20.05 3.94
C SER A 107 -6.59 -18.91 3.78
N ILE A 108 -6.05 -18.74 2.58
CA ILE A 108 -5.16 -17.62 2.24
C ILE A 108 -5.94 -16.30 2.27
N ASP A 109 -7.14 -16.28 1.70
CA ASP A 109 -7.97 -15.08 1.64
C ASP A 109 -8.37 -14.60 3.04
N SER A 110 -8.83 -15.54 3.89
CA SER A 110 -9.19 -15.25 5.28
C SER A 110 -7.99 -14.83 6.14
N SER A 111 -6.87 -15.54 6.06
CA SER A 111 -5.65 -15.16 6.80
C SER A 111 -5.08 -13.82 6.36
N THR A 112 -5.08 -13.53 5.05
CA THR A 112 -4.62 -12.24 4.52
C THR A 112 -5.54 -11.11 4.95
N ALA A 113 -6.87 -11.32 4.92
CA ALA A 113 -7.84 -10.32 5.40
C ALA A 113 -7.64 -10.00 6.89
N LEU A 114 -7.41 -11.02 7.73
CA LEU A 114 -7.09 -10.83 9.14
C LEU A 114 -5.80 -10.02 9.34
N LEU A 115 -4.74 -10.32 8.58
CA LEU A 115 -3.49 -9.57 8.64
C LEU A 115 -3.65 -8.11 8.20
N LEU A 116 -4.42 -7.85 7.14
CA LEU A 116 -4.72 -6.47 6.71
C LEU A 116 -5.47 -5.71 7.80
N ARG A 117 -6.42 -6.36 8.49
CA ARG A 117 -7.19 -5.74 9.59
C ARG A 117 -6.31 -5.47 10.81
N ASP A 118 -5.42 -6.40 11.16
CA ASP A 118 -4.47 -6.24 12.26
C ASP A 118 -3.49 -5.08 11.97
N LEU A 119 -2.94 -5.02 10.76
CA LEU A 119 -2.08 -3.92 10.32
C LEU A 119 -2.81 -2.58 10.31
N SER A 120 -4.06 -2.55 9.85
CA SER A 120 -4.91 -1.34 9.92
C SER A 120 -5.10 -0.87 11.37
N THR A 121 -5.37 -1.81 12.28
CA THR A 121 -5.54 -1.52 13.71
C THR A 121 -4.23 -1.04 14.34
N SER A 122 -3.09 -1.65 13.99
CA SER A 122 -1.78 -1.23 14.47
C SER A 122 -1.43 0.19 13.99
N ILE A 123 -1.70 0.53 12.72
CA ILE A 123 -1.54 1.88 12.19
C ILE A 123 -2.48 2.87 12.91
N ALA A 124 -3.72 2.48 13.18
CA ALA A 124 -4.66 3.30 13.93
C ALA A 124 -4.15 3.60 15.35
N ASN A 125 -3.69 2.58 16.07
CA ASN A 125 -3.09 2.72 17.41
C ASN A 125 -1.84 3.59 17.40
N LEU A 126 -0.98 3.46 16.37
CA LEU A 126 0.19 4.31 16.22
C LEU A 126 -0.21 5.78 15.97
N SER A 127 -1.26 6.02 15.19
CA SER A 127 -1.76 7.38 14.92
C SER A 127 -2.45 8.04 16.12
N THR A 128 -3.15 7.27 16.95
CA THR A 128 -3.77 7.79 18.18
C THR A 128 -2.70 8.09 19.23
N ALA A 129 -1.69 7.23 19.38
CA ALA A 129 -0.54 7.49 20.24
C ALA A 129 0.21 8.77 19.83
N GLU A 130 0.40 8.98 18.52
CA GLU A 130 1.04 10.20 18.02
C GLU A 130 0.18 11.45 18.27
N SER A 131 -1.13 11.35 18.08
CA SER A 131 -2.07 12.45 18.36
C SER A 131 -2.02 12.86 19.84
N LEU A 132 -2.01 11.89 20.76
CA LEU A 132 -1.85 12.14 22.21
C LEU A 132 -0.49 12.79 22.53
N ARG A 133 0.59 12.37 21.85
CA ARG A 133 1.91 12.97 21.99
C ARG A 133 1.92 14.42 21.50
N GLN A 134 1.24 14.73 20.41
CA GLN A 134 1.09 16.11 19.91
C GLN A 134 0.30 17.00 20.89
N GLU A 135 -0.79 16.48 21.45
CA GLU A 135 -1.60 17.21 22.45
C GLU A 135 -0.81 17.47 23.75
N THR A 136 -0.09 16.46 24.23
CA THR A 136 0.75 16.59 25.43
C THR A 136 1.91 17.55 25.21
N GLU A 137 2.64 17.45 24.09
CA GLU A 137 3.74 18.34 23.76
C GLU A 137 3.26 19.79 23.62
N SER A 138 2.18 20.04 22.89
CA SER A 138 1.61 21.39 22.75
C SER A 138 1.12 21.96 24.09
N GLY A 139 0.53 21.12 24.95
CA GLY A 139 0.14 21.49 26.31
C GLY A 139 1.33 21.82 27.21
N LEU A 140 2.43 21.08 27.10
CA LEU A 140 3.67 21.31 27.83
C LEU A 140 4.37 22.59 27.35
N LEU A 141 4.46 22.81 26.04
CA LEU A 141 5.02 24.04 25.47
C LEU A 141 4.22 25.27 25.93
N ARG A 142 2.88 25.17 25.93
CA ARG A 142 2.00 26.25 26.44
C ARG A 142 2.22 26.55 27.92
N LYS A 143 2.54 25.54 28.73
CA LYS A 143 2.86 25.70 30.16
C LYS A 143 4.27 26.25 30.37
N LYS A 144 5.27 25.71 29.67
CA LYS A 144 6.68 26.13 29.73
C LYS A 144 6.83 27.60 29.35
N HIS A 145 6.13 28.02 28.29
CA HIS A 145 6.16 29.39 27.79
C HIS A 145 4.92 30.19 28.18
N ARG A 146 4.28 29.83 29.31
CA ARG A 146 3.16 30.61 29.85
C ARG A 146 3.66 32.02 30.13
N ALA A 147 3.22 32.97 29.31
CA ALA A 147 3.58 34.37 29.48
C ALA A 147 3.25 34.83 30.90
N PRO A 148 4.13 35.64 31.54
CA PRO A 148 3.80 36.24 32.82
C PRO A 148 2.51 37.07 32.66
N SER A 149 1.69 37.12 33.71
CA SER A 149 0.40 37.80 33.73
C SER A 149 0.50 39.20 33.12
N ALA A 150 -0.54 39.63 32.40
CA ALA A 150 -0.55 40.90 31.67
C ALA A 150 -0.12 42.11 32.52
N LEU A 151 -0.37 42.06 33.83
CA LEU A 151 0.09 43.05 34.82
C LEU A 151 1.61 43.09 34.99
N LEU A 152 2.30 41.95 35.01
CA LEU A 152 3.76 41.90 35.10
C LEU A 152 4.41 42.39 33.80
N ARG A 153 3.77 42.14 32.65
CA ARG A 153 4.19 42.64 31.33
C ARG A 153 4.02 44.16 31.21
N TRP A 154 2.93 44.70 31.77
CA TRP A 154 2.71 46.14 31.86
C TRP A 154 3.75 46.82 32.75
N ALA A 155 4.06 46.23 33.91
CA ALA A 155 5.07 46.75 34.85
C ALA A 155 6.50 46.75 34.27
N ALA A 156 6.80 45.86 33.30
CA ALA A 156 8.08 45.82 32.61
C ALA A 156 8.22 46.86 31.47
N GLY A 157 7.25 47.77 31.30
CA GLY A 157 7.30 48.85 30.30
C GLY A 157 6.81 48.47 28.91
N ALA A 158 6.17 47.30 28.74
CA ALA A 158 5.55 46.93 27.47
C ALA A 158 4.20 47.66 27.29
N SER A 159 4.09 48.41 26.19
CA SER A 159 2.86 49.15 25.83
C SER A 159 1.66 48.20 25.72
N ALA A 160 0.54 48.55 26.38
CA ALA A 160 -0.71 47.79 26.34
C ALA A 160 -1.32 47.67 24.92
N LEU A 161 -0.81 48.43 23.96
CA LEU A 161 -1.22 48.40 22.55
C LEU A 161 -0.39 47.43 21.68
N ALA A 162 0.69 46.86 22.20
CA ALA A 162 1.47 45.82 21.51
C ALA A 162 0.78 44.44 21.68
N ASN A 163 -0.45 44.32 21.19
CA ASN A 163 -1.17 43.06 21.06
C ASN A 163 -0.82 42.37 19.72
N THR A 164 0.47 42.26 19.40
CA THR A 164 0.93 41.32 18.37
C THR A 164 1.35 40.01 19.08
N PRO A 165 0.61 38.89 18.90
CA PRO A 165 0.96 37.61 19.52
C PRO A 165 2.29 37.02 18.98
N THR A 166 2.81 37.61 17.92
CA THR A 166 3.90 37.08 17.09
C THR A 166 5.26 37.73 17.34
N GLU A 167 5.34 38.99 17.77
CA GLU A 167 6.62 39.72 17.75
C GLU A 167 7.53 39.51 18.96
N ASN A 168 7.03 38.87 20.03
CA ASN A 168 7.80 38.74 21.28
C ASN A 168 7.82 37.30 21.83
N LYS A 169 7.84 36.29 20.95
CA LYS A 169 8.15 34.92 21.38
C LYS A 169 9.64 34.83 21.73
N SER A 170 9.96 34.23 22.87
CA SER A 170 11.36 34.00 23.22
C SER A 170 12.04 33.15 22.13
N PRO A 171 13.33 33.39 21.80
CA PRO A 171 14.01 32.61 20.77
C PRO A 171 14.07 31.11 21.09
N GLU A 172 14.08 30.76 22.38
CA GLU A 172 13.99 29.37 22.84
C GLU A 172 12.61 28.74 22.55
N GLN A 173 11.52 29.49 22.77
CA GLN A 173 10.16 29.05 22.45
C GLN A 173 9.96 28.78 20.96
N ILE A 174 10.49 29.65 20.11
CA ILE A 174 10.41 29.49 18.66
C ILE A 174 11.11 28.19 18.25
N HIS A 175 12.31 27.96 18.75
CA HIS A 175 13.08 26.75 18.46
C HIS A 175 12.37 25.47 18.92
N ASP A 176 11.75 25.47 20.09
CA ASP A 176 11.03 24.31 20.63
C ASP A 176 9.72 24.04 19.87
N GLU A 177 8.95 25.08 19.56
CA GLU A 177 7.74 24.98 18.74
C GLU A 177 8.05 24.48 17.32
N GLU A 178 9.16 24.92 16.74
CA GLU A 178 9.61 24.49 15.42
C GLU A 178 10.07 23.03 15.41
N ARG A 179 10.85 22.60 16.41
CA ARG A 179 11.22 21.18 16.56
C ARG A 179 9.98 20.30 16.64
N ALA A 180 9.00 20.67 17.45
CA ALA A 180 7.73 19.97 17.57
C ALA A 180 6.99 19.89 16.22
N ARG A 181 6.95 20.99 15.46
CA ARG A 181 6.35 21.03 14.10
C ARG A 181 7.07 20.10 13.12
N THR A 182 8.39 20.14 13.07
CA THR A 182 9.16 19.28 12.14
C THR A 182 8.97 17.80 12.46
N LEU A 183 8.98 17.43 13.75
CA LEU A 183 8.71 16.07 14.19
C LEU A 183 7.30 15.62 13.82
N ARG A 184 6.30 16.48 14.03
CA ARG A 184 4.92 16.23 13.60
C ARG A 184 4.85 15.96 12.10
N THR A 185 5.41 16.81 11.25
CA THR A 185 5.40 16.62 9.79
C THR A 185 6.01 15.28 9.41
N VAL A 186 7.17 14.92 9.98
CA VAL A 186 7.83 13.64 9.69
C VAL A 186 6.95 12.46 10.12
N ARG A 187 6.37 12.49 11.32
CA ARG A 187 5.56 11.37 11.82
C ARG A 187 4.25 11.20 11.05
N GLU A 188 3.59 12.30 10.68
CA GLU A 188 2.42 12.25 9.80
C GLU A 188 2.77 11.69 8.41
N SER A 189 3.91 12.08 7.85
CA SER A 189 4.38 11.53 6.57
C SER A 189 4.65 10.02 6.64
N ILE A 190 5.17 9.53 7.78
CA ILE A 190 5.38 8.10 8.03
C ILE A 190 4.05 7.37 8.11
N LEU A 191 3.08 7.89 8.87
CA LEU A 191 1.74 7.29 8.97
C LEU A 191 1.06 7.18 7.61
N TRP A 192 1.15 8.23 6.79
CA TRP A 192 0.63 8.20 5.42
C TRP A 192 1.35 7.18 4.55
N PHE A 193 2.69 7.11 4.62
CA PHE A 193 3.45 6.10 3.90
C PHE A 193 3.02 4.68 4.26
N LEU A 194 2.81 4.39 5.57
CA LEU A 194 2.34 3.10 6.04
C LEU A 194 0.92 2.79 5.54
N ARG A 195 -0.01 3.76 5.60
CA ARG A 195 -1.38 3.61 5.09
C ARG A 195 -1.40 3.35 3.59
N ARG A 196 -0.60 4.09 2.82
CA ARG A 196 -0.43 3.90 1.38
C ARG A 196 0.20 2.54 1.05
N GLY A 197 1.13 2.07 1.90
CA GLY A 197 1.70 0.73 1.78
C GLY A 197 0.66 -0.37 2.01
N LEU A 198 -0.18 -0.22 3.03
CA LEU A 198 -1.26 -1.15 3.34
C LEU A 198 -2.34 -1.18 2.25
N GLU A 199 -2.69 -0.02 1.69
CA GLU A 199 -3.62 0.09 0.55
C GLU A 199 -3.12 -0.73 -0.64
N ARG A 200 -1.84 -0.62 -1.02
CA ARG A 200 -1.26 -1.44 -2.11
C ARG A 200 -1.36 -2.94 -1.83
N ALA A 201 -1.22 -3.36 -0.57
CA ALA A 201 -1.38 -4.76 -0.20
C ALA A 201 -2.84 -5.22 -0.32
N ALA A 202 -3.79 -4.38 0.10
CA ALA A 202 -5.21 -4.63 -0.06
C ALA A 202 -5.63 -4.68 -1.54
N GLU A 203 -5.11 -3.78 -2.37
CA GLU A 203 -5.30 -3.79 -3.83
C GLU A 203 -4.77 -5.08 -4.46
N ALA A 204 -3.55 -5.49 -4.10
CA ALA A 204 -2.96 -6.73 -4.63
C ALA A 204 -3.80 -7.97 -4.27
N GLN A 205 -4.35 -8.03 -3.06
CA GLN A 205 -5.25 -9.12 -2.66
C GLN A 205 -6.57 -9.06 -3.43
N ARG A 206 -7.19 -7.87 -3.51
CA ARG A 206 -8.45 -7.65 -4.23
C ARG A 206 -8.33 -8.10 -5.69
N ASP A 207 -7.28 -7.67 -6.39
CA ASP A 207 -7.00 -8.05 -7.78
C ASP A 207 -6.95 -9.58 -7.97
N MET A 208 -6.42 -10.30 -6.99
CA MET A 208 -6.33 -11.76 -7.04
C MET A 208 -7.70 -12.42 -6.83
N VAL A 209 -8.45 -11.97 -5.83
CA VAL A 209 -9.79 -12.48 -5.50
C VAL A 209 -10.77 -12.18 -6.62
N GLU A 210 -10.73 -10.97 -7.20
CA GLU A 210 -11.58 -10.58 -8.33
C GLU A 210 -11.35 -11.47 -9.56
N LYS A 211 -10.08 -11.71 -9.91
CA LYS A 211 -9.71 -12.65 -10.97
C LYS A 211 -10.09 -14.10 -10.65
N ARG A 212 -10.19 -14.48 -9.38
CA ARG A 212 -10.70 -15.80 -8.99
C ARG A 212 -12.20 -15.87 -9.25
N ILE A 213 -12.97 -14.89 -8.79
CA ILE A 213 -14.43 -14.81 -8.99
C ILE A 213 -14.76 -14.82 -10.48
N GLU A 214 -14.06 -14.02 -11.28
CA GLU A 214 -14.24 -13.97 -12.73
C GLU A 214 -14.05 -15.36 -13.35
N ARG A 215 -12.95 -16.06 -13.02
CA ARG A 215 -12.69 -17.42 -13.54
C ARG A 215 -13.67 -18.47 -13.04
N VAL A 216 -14.16 -18.37 -11.80
CA VAL A 216 -15.17 -19.31 -11.29
C VAL A 216 -16.50 -19.09 -12.02
N ARG A 217 -16.92 -17.83 -12.20
CA ARG A 217 -18.12 -17.48 -12.98
C ARG A 217 -18.01 -17.90 -14.45
N GLU A 218 -16.84 -17.76 -15.06
CA GLU A 218 -16.59 -18.28 -16.42
C GLU A 218 -16.68 -19.79 -16.49
N LYS A 219 -16.15 -20.50 -15.47
CA LYS A 219 -16.26 -21.96 -15.38
C LYS A 219 -17.71 -22.39 -15.25
N GLU A 220 -18.50 -21.76 -14.39
CA GLU A 220 -19.94 -22.02 -14.27
C GLU A 220 -20.64 -21.89 -15.63
N LYS A 221 -20.40 -20.79 -16.34
CA LYS A 221 -20.92 -20.59 -17.71
C LYS A 221 -20.46 -21.67 -18.68
N SER A 222 -19.20 -22.11 -18.58
CA SER A 222 -18.66 -23.15 -19.46
C SER A 222 -19.18 -24.56 -19.15
N VAL A 223 -19.47 -24.87 -17.87
CA VAL A 223 -20.08 -26.13 -17.45
C VAL A 223 -21.53 -26.16 -17.91
N LEU A 224 -22.26 -25.05 -17.77
CA LEU A 224 -23.59 -24.85 -18.36
C LEU A 224 -23.56 -25.10 -19.87
N TYR A 225 -22.71 -24.38 -20.60
CA TYR A 225 -22.61 -24.52 -22.05
C TYR A 225 -22.20 -25.92 -22.50
N LYS A 226 -21.26 -26.57 -21.79
CA LYS A 226 -20.82 -27.94 -22.10
C LYS A 226 -21.89 -28.98 -21.78
N SER A 227 -22.68 -28.78 -20.72
CA SER A 227 -23.80 -29.67 -20.38
C SER A 227 -24.96 -29.52 -21.37
N GLU A 228 -25.25 -28.29 -21.81
CA GLU A 228 -26.26 -28.00 -22.84
C GLU A 228 -25.83 -28.56 -24.21
N ALA A 229 -24.55 -28.43 -24.57
CA ALA A 229 -24.00 -29.00 -25.80
C ALA A 229 -23.79 -30.53 -25.73
N GLY A 230 -23.56 -31.08 -24.53
CA GLY A 230 -23.36 -32.52 -24.29
C GLY A 230 -24.65 -33.34 -24.37
N GLY A 231 -25.80 -32.72 -24.13
CA GLY A 231 -27.12 -33.31 -24.37
C GLY A 231 -27.48 -33.47 -25.86
N ALA A 232 -26.77 -32.79 -26.76
CA ALA A 232 -26.92 -32.92 -28.20
C ALA A 232 -25.78 -33.75 -28.79
N ARG A 233 -25.81 -35.07 -28.57
CA ARG A 233 -24.98 -35.98 -29.37
C ARG A 233 -25.42 -35.84 -30.84
N PRO A 234 -24.54 -35.51 -31.80
CA PRO A 234 -24.91 -35.56 -33.20
C PRO A 234 -25.12 -37.03 -33.55
N VAL A 235 -26.38 -37.44 -33.59
CA VAL A 235 -26.75 -38.70 -34.24
C VAL A 235 -26.28 -38.58 -35.69
N PRO A 236 -25.46 -39.51 -36.21
CA PRO A 236 -25.11 -39.48 -37.62
C PRO A 236 -26.40 -39.65 -38.43
N ALA A 237 -26.83 -38.57 -39.08
CA ALA A 237 -28.00 -38.56 -39.93
C ALA A 237 -27.73 -39.42 -41.18
N SER A 238 -28.20 -40.66 -41.14
CA SER A 238 -28.35 -41.50 -42.34
C SER A 238 -29.79 -41.98 -42.44
N VAL A 239 -30.73 -41.05 -42.62
CA VAL A 239 -32.06 -41.35 -43.16
C VAL A 239 -32.48 -40.18 -44.07
N PRO A 240 -32.60 -40.37 -45.40
CA PRO A 240 -33.13 -39.34 -46.27
C PRO A 240 -34.65 -39.36 -46.19
N VAL A 241 -35.23 -38.50 -45.36
CA VAL A 241 -36.67 -38.19 -45.44
C VAL A 241 -36.83 -36.94 -46.29
N SER A 242 -37.32 -37.16 -47.50
CA SER A 242 -37.70 -36.13 -48.45
C SER A 242 -38.97 -35.43 -47.96
N VAL A 243 -38.88 -34.15 -47.60
CA VAL A 243 -40.05 -33.28 -47.44
C VAL A 243 -39.83 -32.01 -48.25
N SER A 244 -40.66 -31.87 -49.29
CA SER A 244 -40.78 -30.70 -50.13
C SER A 244 -41.64 -29.63 -49.43
N GLY A 245 -41.18 -28.38 -49.38
CA GLY A 245 -42.00 -27.22 -48.99
C GLY A 245 -41.18 -25.94 -48.82
N PRO A 246 -41.47 -24.83 -49.53
CA PRO A 246 -40.66 -23.62 -49.48
C PRO A 246 -41.24 -22.57 -48.52
N GLY A 247 -40.38 -21.90 -47.75
CA GLY A 247 -40.73 -20.71 -46.97
C GLY A 247 -39.52 -20.11 -46.26
N PRO A 248 -39.14 -18.84 -46.52
CA PRO A 248 -37.98 -18.20 -45.91
C PRO A 248 -38.39 -17.41 -44.66
N ALA A 249 -37.77 -17.68 -43.51
CA ALA A 249 -37.83 -16.79 -42.36
C ALA A 249 -36.51 -16.88 -41.58
N THR A 250 -35.70 -15.84 -41.79
CA THR A 250 -34.75 -15.19 -40.86
C THR A 250 -34.44 -15.93 -39.55
N ALA A 251 -33.20 -16.36 -39.44
CA ALA A 251 -32.60 -16.91 -38.24
C ALA A 251 -32.29 -15.79 -37.22
N ASP A 252 -32.99 -15.82 -36.09
CA ASP A 252 -32.54 -15.23 -34.82
C ASP A 252 -31.92 -16.36 -33.96
N PRO A 253 -30.65 -16.26 -33.51
CA PRO A 253 -29.97 -17.33 -32.77
C PRO A 253 -30.08 -17.17 -31.24
N HIS A 254 -31.12 -16.51 -30.73
CA HIS A 254 -31.30 -16.33 -29.30
C HIS A 254 -32.66 -16.86 -28.84
N LEU A 255 -32.62 -17.71 -27.81
CA LEU A 255 -33.74 -18.17 -26.97
C LEU A 255 -34.55 -19.34 -27.52
N ARG A 256 -34.04 -20.56 -27.33
CA ARG A 256 -34.90 -21.71 -27.00
C ARG A 256 -34.12 -22.70 -26.15
N GLY A 257 -34.14 -22.48 -24.84
CA GLY A 257 -34.13 -23.60 -23.91
C GLY A 257 -35.42 -24.39 -24.20
N SER A 258 -35.30 -25.39 -25.04
CA SER A 258 -36.38 -26.30 -25.41
C SER A 258 -36.74 -27.10 -24.17
N THR A 259 -37.73 -26.66 -23.40
CA THR A 259 -38.42 -27.53 -22.45
C THR A 259 -39.08 -28.62 -23.29
N LEU A 260 -38.45 -29.80 -23.37
CA LEU A 260 -39.01 -30.97 -24.04
C LEU A 260 -40.41 -31.22 -23.48
N SER A 261 -41.37 -31.52 -24.36
CA SER A 261 -42.73 -31.85 -23.92
C SER A 261 -42.69 -33.15 -23.09
N GLU A 262 -43.55 -33.27 -22.09
CA GLU A 262 -43.68 -34.47 -21.23
C GLU A 262 -43.92 -35.76 -22.06
N THR A 263 -44.49 -35.60 -23.27
CA THR A 263 -44.67 -36.69 -24.24
C THR A 263 -43.39 -37.04 -25.01
N GLU A 264 -42.52 -36.07 -25.27
CA GLU A 264 -41.21 -36.27 -25.91
C GLU A 264 -40.22 -36.89 -24.92
N THR A 265 -40.25 -36.48 -23.65
CA THR A 265 -39.43 -37.10 -22.59
C THR A 265 -39.82 -38.56 -22.38
N ALA A 266 -41.11 -38.88 -22.34
CA ALA A 266 -41.59 -40.26 -22.22
C ALA A 266 -41.26 -41.13 -23.44
N ALA A 267 -41.23 -40.55 -24.65
CA ALA A 267 -40.82 -41.25 -25.87
C ALA A 267 -39.31 -41.55 -25.89
N ILE A 268 -38.48 -40.60 -25.42
CA ILE A 268 -37.03 -40.77 -25.30
C ILE A 268 -36.68 -41.79 -24.19
N GLU A 269 -37.37 -41.75 -23.06
CA GLU A 269 -37.23 -42.74 -21.98
C GLU A 269 -37.61 -44.16 -22.42
N ALA A 270 -38.54 -44.30 -23.37
CA ALA A 270 -38.93 -45.59 -23.94
C ALA A 270 -37.92 -46.15 -24.97
N GLU A 271 -37.13 -45.30 -25.63
CA GLU A 271 -36.05 -45.71 -26.56
C GLU A 271 -34.70 -45.97 -25.87
N LEU A 272 -34.52 -45.47 -24.64
CA LEU A 272 -33.29 -45.63 -23.87
C LEU A 272 -33.24 -46.96 -23.11
N SER A 273 -32.09 -47.64 -23.17
CA SER A 273 -31.88 -48.82 -22.33
C SER A 273 -31.87 -48.42 -20.84
N PRO A 274 -32.35 -49.30 -19.93
CA PRO A 274 -32.40 -48.98 -18.50
C PRO A 274 -31.02 -48.62 -17.90
N GLU A 275 -29.94 -49.14 -18.47
CA GLU A 275 -28.56 -48.81 -18.08
C GLU A 275 -28.15 -47.38 -18.48
N GLN A 276 -28.61 -46.89 -19.64
CA GLN A 276 -28.37 -45.50 -20.08
C GLN A 276 -29.15 -44.50 -19.24
N LEU A 277 -30.36 -44.87 -18.81
CA LEU A 277 -31.20 -44.01 -17.96
C LEU A 277 -30.59 -43.85 -16.56
N GLN A 278 -29.98 -44.92 -16.02
CA GLN A 278 -29.21 -44.85 -14.77
C GLN A 278 -27.95 -43.98 -14.92
N LEU A 279 -27.22 -44.09 -16.03
CA LEU A 279 -26.07 -43.23 -16.32
C LEU A 279 -26.46 -41.75 -16.44
N PHE A 280 -27.59 -41.43 -17.08
CA PHE A 280 -28.08 -40.06 -17.15
C PHE A 280 -28.50 -39.51 -15.78
N ALA A 281 -29.14 -40.33 -14.94
CA ALA A 281 -29.48 -39.94 -13.58
C ALA A 281 -28.21 -39.66 -12.75
N GLU A 282 -27.18 -40.49 -12.88
CA GLU A 282 -25.88 -40.29 -12.23
C GLU A 282 -25.15 -39.04 -12.74
N GLU A 283 -25.18 -38.79 -14.07
CA GLU A 283 -24.59 -37.59 -14.67
C GLU A 283 -25.31 -36.31 -14.23
N ASN A 284 -26.64 -36.34 -14.12
CA ASN A 284 -27.43 -35.21 -13.65
C ASN A 284 -27.15 -34.91 -12.18
N ASP A 285 -27.12 -35.94 -11.31
CA ASP A 285 -26.73 -35.79 -9.90
C ASP A 285 -25.32 -35.21 -9.76
N LEU A 286 -24.38 -35.65 -10.60
CA LEU A 286 -23.01 -35.14 -10.63
C LEU A 286 -22.95 -33.67 -11.10
N MET A 287 -23.71 -33.31 -12.12
CA MET A 287 -23.85 -31.93 -12.60
C MET A 287 -24.42 -31.03 -11.49
N LEU A 288 -25.48 -31.47 -10.79
CA LEU A 288 -26.10 -30.72 -9.71
C LEU A 288 -25.10 -30.46 -8.57
N ARG A 289 -24.36 -31.49 -8.15
CA ARG A 289 -23.30 -31.35 -7.13
C ARG A 289 -22.19 -30.39 -7.56
N GLN A 290 -21.77 -30.45 -8.82
CA GLN A 290 -20.78 -29.51 -9.36
C GLN A 290 -21.30 -28.06 -9.38
N TYR A 291 -22.60 -27.87 -9.63
CA TYR A 291 -23.24 -26.55 -9.54
C TYR A 291 -23.29 -26.02 -8.11
N GLU A 292 -23.75 -26.83 -7.16
CA GLU A 292 -23.79 -26.45 -5.74
C GLU A 292 -22.39 -26.10 -5.24
N ASP A 293 -21.39 -26.91 -5.59
CA ASP A 293 -19.99 -26.66 -5.28
C ASP A 293 -19.47 -25.37 -5.91
N ALA A 294 -19.84 -25.06 -7.15
CA ALA A 294 -19.40 -23.82 -7.81
C ALA A 294 -20.02 -22.60 -7.14
N LEU A 295 -21.32 -22.66 -6.83
CA LEU A 295 -22.06 -21.58 -6.18
C LEU A 295 -21.49 -21.28 -4.79
N SER A 296 -21.21 -22.32 -3.99
CA SER A 296 -20.57 -22.15 -2.68
C SER A 296 -19.23 -21.42 -2.78
N LYS A 297 -18.43 -21.71 -3.82
CA LYS A 297 -17.13 -21.07 -4.06
C LYS A 297 -17.28 -19.61 -4.46
N VAL A 298 -18.24 -19.30 -5.33
CA VAL A 298 -18.56 -17.90 -5.69
C VAL A 298 -19.00 -17.14 -4.45
N GLN A 299 -19.90 -17.69 -3.65
CA GLN A 299 -20.40 -17.04 -2.45
C GLN A 299 -19.29 -16.74 -1.43
N ASN A 300 -18.39 -17.70 -1.19
CA ASN A 300 -17.24 -17.48 -0.29
C ASN A 300 -16.27 -16.43 -0.83
N ALA A 301 -15.97 -16.47 -2.13
CA ALA A 301 -15.10 -15.51 -2.77
C ALA A 301 -15.71 -14.10 -2.76
N GLU A 302 -17.02 -13.97 -3.01
CA GLU A 302 -17.76 -12.71 -2.91
C GLU A 302 -17.75 -12.15 -1.50
N LYS A 303 -17.93 -13.00 -0.47
CA LYS A 303 -17.83 -12.58 0.93
C LYS A 303 -16.44 -12.01 1.23
N SER A 304 -15.39 -12.69 0.81
CA SER A 304 -14.01 -12.21 0.98
C SER A 304 -13.78 -10.90 0.23
N LEU A 305 -14.27 -10.79 -1.01
CA LEU A 305 -14.18 -9.56 -1.80
C LEU A 305 -14.89 -8.40 -1.13
N LEU A 306 -16.07 -8.61 -0.54
CA LEU A 306 -16.81 -7.58 0.20
C LEU A 306 -16.03 -7.11 1.43
N GLU A 307 -15.44 -8.03 2.19
CA GLU A 307 -14.61 -7.69 3.36
C GLU A 307 -13.41 -6.84 2.95
N ILE A 308 -12.65 -7.27 1.93
CA ILE A 308 -11.48 -6.55 1.42
C ILE A 308 -11.89 -5.18 0.85
N SER A 309 -12.99 -5.13 0.09
CA SER A 309 -13.53 -3.88 -0.47
C SER A 309 -13.94 -2.90 0.62
N SER A 310 -14.56 -3.38 1.70
CA SER A 310 -14.92 -2.54 2.86
C SER A 310 -13.67 -1.94 3.52
N LEU A 311 -12.63 -2.75 3.72
CA LEU A 311 -11.36 -2.32 4.30
C LEU A 311 -10.67 -1.31 3.39
N GLN A 312 -10.61 -1.58 2.08
CA GLN A 312 -10.02 -0.67 1.09
C GLN A 312 -10.76 0.65 1.05
N GLN A 313 -12.10 0.66 1.07
CA GLN A 313 -12.88 1.89 1.08
C GLN A 313 -12.56 2.76 2.30
N THR A 314 -12.42 2.14 3.48
CA THR A 314 -11.98 2.84 4.69
C THR A 314 -10.56 3.40 4.54
N LEU A 315 -9.61 2.61 4.01
CA LEU A 315 -8.23 3.08 3.78
C LEU A 315 -8.16 4.24 2.78
N VAL A 316 -8.86 4.13 1.64
CA VAL A 316 -8.92 5.18 0.61
C VAL A 316 -9.53 6.46 1.17
N SER A 317 -10.61 6.35 1.96
CA SER A 317 -11.22 7.51 2.63
C SER A 317 -10.27 8.16 3.65
N HIS A 318 -9.46 7.37 4.37
CA HIS A 318 -8.45 7.90 5.27
C HIS A 318 -7.28 8.55 4.52
N LEU A 319 -6.91 8.02 3.36
CA LEU A 319 -5.84 8.60 2.55
C LEU A 319 -6.27 9.91 1.89
N SER A 320 -7.49 10.00 1.35
CA SER A 320 -7.99 11.23 0.72
C SER A 320 -8.07 12.38 1.72
N THR A 321 -8.59 12.11 2.92
CA THR A 321 -8.66 13.10 4.01
C THR A 321 -7.27 13.51 4.51
N GLN A 322 -6.28 12.63 4.45
CA GLN A 322 -4.91 12.92 4.89
C GLN A 322 -4.02 13.54 3.81
N GLU A 323 -4.29 13.31 2.54
CA GLU A 323 -3.47 13.82 1.42
C GLU A 323 -3.46 15.35 1.40
N GLU A 324 -4.64 15.98 1.48
CA GLU A 324 -4.76 17.44 1.58
C GLU A 324 -4.03 18.00 2.82
N TYR A 325 -4.18 17.32 3.96
CA TYR A 325 -3.52 17.72 5.20
C TYR A 325 -1.99 17.60 5.13
N ILE A 326 -1.48 16.56 4.45
CA ILE A 326 -0.04 16.34 4.30
C ILE A 326 0.57 17.26 3.27
N GLU A 327 -0.11 17.56 2.18
CA GLU A 327 0.33 18.57 1.22
C GLU A 327 0.51 19.92 1.93
N GLN A 328 -0.48 20.31 2.76
CA GLN A 328 -0.36 21.50 3.59
C GLN A 328 0.84 21.42 4.55
N LEU A 329 1.02 20.31 5.27
CA LEU A 329 2.16 20.13 6.18
C LEU A 329 3.52 20.17 5.47
N VAL A 330 3.60 19.64 4.25
CA VAL A 330 4.82 19.65 3.43
C VAL A 330 5.11 21.07 2.95
N MET A 331 4.10 21.80 2.49
CA MET A 331 4.23 23.21 2.14
C MET A 331 4.68 24.04 3.35
N ASP A 332 4.05 23.84 4.51
CA ASP A 332 4.40 24.51 5.77
C ASP A 332 5.83 24.17 6.22
N ALA A 333 6.23 22.90 6.10
CA ALA A 333 7.59 22.48 6.38
C ALA A 333 8.58 23.16 5.44
N SER A 334 8.31 23.19 4.13
CA SER A 334 9.17 23.85 3.12
C SER A 334 9.38 25.34 3.44
N SER A 335 8.30 26.04 3.77
CA SER A 335 8.29 27.44 4.21
C SER A 335 9.07 27.61 5.52
N THR A 336 8.88 26.71 6.47
CA THR A 336 9.59 26.72 7.74
C THR A 336 11.10 26.55 7.54
N THR A 337 11.57 25.64 6.67
CA THR A 337 13.01 25.50 6.39
C THR A 337 13.58 26.79 5.79
N THR A 338 12.84 27.42 4.88
CA THR A 338 13.30 28.67 4.26
C THR A 338 13.36 29.81 5.27
N ASN A 339 12.38 29.90 6.15
CA ASN A 339 12.31 30.91 7.21
C ASN A 339 13.43 30.70 8.24
N ILE A 340 13.75 29.46 8.61
CA ILE A 340 14.89 29.13 9.49
C ILE A 340 16.22 29.50 8.82
N GLY A 341 16.38 29.18 7.54
CA GLY A 341 17.59 29.51 6.79
C GLY A 341 17.84 31.02 6.73
N GLN A 342 16.78 31.80 6.51
CA GLN A 342 16.83 33.26 6.52
C GLN A 342 17.04 33.81 7.94
N GLY A 343 16.31 33.30 8.93
CA GLY A 343 16.43 33.69 10.33
C GLY A 343 17.83 33.43 10.90
N ASN A 344 18.43 32.27 10.64
CA ASN A 344 19.81 31.99 11.04
C ASN A 344 20.82 32.91 10.35
N LYS A 345 20.58 33.28 9.09
CA LYS A 345 21.41 34.25 8.37
C LYS A 345 21.28 35.65 8.98
N GLU A 346 20.09 36.02 9.42
CA GLU A 346 19.84 37.29 10.12
C GLU A 346 20.43 37.31 11.52
N LEU A 347 20.31 36.23 12.29
CA LEU A 347 20.99 36.08 13.59
C LEU A 347 22.51 36.16 13.45
N LYS A 348 23.08 35.54 12.41
CA LYS A 348 24.50 35.65 12.09
C LYS A 348 24.89 37.08 11.69
N ARG A 349 24.05 37.78 10.93
CA ARG A 349 24.25 39.20 10.59
C ARG A 349 24.11 40.11 11.81
N ALA A 350 23.18 39.82 12.71
CA ALA A 350 22.95 40.57 13.94
C ALA A 350 24.10 40.40 14.94
N THR A 351 24.64 39.18 15.08
CA THR A 351 25.84 38.92 15.90
C THR A 351 27.10 39.54 15.31
N GLN A 352 27.19 39.65 13.97
CA GLN A 352 28.32 40.32 13.31
C GLN A 352 28.23 41.85 13.34
N ARG A 353 27.04 42.43 13.53
CA ARG A 353 26.92 43.88 13.74
C ARG A 353 27.50 44.22 15.11
N ARG A 354 28.70 44.82 15.09
CA ARG A 354 29.33 45.43 16.28
C ARG A 354 28.30 46.36 16.93
N SER A 355 28.12 46.22 18.24
CA SER A 355 27.07 46.93 18.98
C SER A 355 27.07 48.42 18.63
N THR A 356 25.95 48.91 18.10
CA THR A 356 25.76 50.34 17.81
C THR A 356 25.97 51.18 19.06
N ALA A 357 25.63 50.63 20.24
CA ALA A 357 25.92 51.26 21.53
C ALA A 357 27.43 51.37 21.81
N GLN A 358 28.24 50.37 21.46
CA GLN A 358 29.70 50.48 21.56
C GLN A 358 30.27 51.52 20.58
N ALA A 359 29.74 51.59 19.36
CA ALA A 359 30.17 52.60 18.39
C ALA A 359 29.87 54.03 18.86
N VAL A 360 28.68 54.27 19.43
CA VAL A 360 28.30 55.58 19.97
C VAL A 360 29.13 55.91 21.22
N PHE A 361 29.39 54.95 22.11
CA PHE A 361 30.24 55.17 23.29
C PHE A 361 31.68 55.55 22.93
N TRP A 362 32.31 54.81 22.01
CA TRP A 362 33.67 55.16 21.57
C TRP A 362 33.71 56.45 20.75
N GLY A 363 32.64 56.76 20.01
CA GLY A 363 32.48 58.04 19.32
C GLY A 363 32.39 59.22 20.29
N THR A 364 31.61 59.10 21.36
CA THR A 364 31.50 60.17 22.38
C THR A 364 32.79 60.32 23.18
N VAL A 365 33.44 59.22 23.56
CA VAL A 365 34.75 59.26 24.23
C VAL A 365 35.77 59.98 23.34
N GLY A 366 35.88 59.61 22.06
CA GLY A 366 36.81 60.25 21.12
C GLY A 366 36.55 61.73 20.90
N LEU A 367 35.27 62.14 20.82
CA LEU A 367 34.89 63.55 20.68
C LEU A 367 35.25 64.33 21.95
N CYS A 368 35.02 63.77 23.14
CA CYS A 368 35.41 64.39 24.40
C CYS A 368 36.93 64.54 24.53
N THR A 369 37.73 63.52 24.18
CA THR A 369 39.19 63.65 24.20
C THR A 369 39.68 64.67 23.18
N TRP A 370 39.07 64.73 21.99
CA TRP A 370 39.41 65.72 20.98
C TRP A 370 39.18 67.15 21.47
N LEU A 371 38.03 67.42 22.12
CA LEU A 371 37.72 68.73 22.69
C LEU A 371 38.72 69.14 23.77
N VAL A 372 39.09 68.23 24.67
CA VAL A 372 40.09 68.50 25.72
C VAL A 372 41.46 68.81 25.13
N VAL A 373 41.89 68.08 24.09
CA VAL A 373 43.18 68.34 23.44
C VAL A 373 43.15 69.67 22.67
N TRP A 374 42.03 69.99 22.03
CA TRP A 374 41.86 71.26 21.32
C TRP A 374 41.98 72.46 22.27
N ASP A 375 41.28 72.41 23.41
CA ASP A 375 41.30 73.43 24.47
C ASP A 375 42.69 73.58 25.14
N LEU A 376 43.56 72.58 25.02
CA LEU A 376 44.91 72.59 25.59
C LEU A 376 45.94 73.18 24.62
N ILE A 377 45.66 73.15 23.31
CA ILE A 377 46.56 73.59 22.25
C ILE A 377 46.23 75.01 21.77
N PHE A 378 44.95 75.38 21.76
CA PHE A 378 44.42 76.70 21.37
C PHE A 378 43.72 77.34 22.55
#